data_AF-A0A939Y9M7-F1
#
_entry.id   AF-A0A939Y9M7-F1
#
_cell.length_a   1.000
_cell.length_b   1.000
_cell.length_c   1.000
_cell.angle_alpha   90.00
_cell.angle_beta   90.00
_cell.angle_gamma   90.00
#
_symmetry.space_group_name_H-M   'P 1'
#
loop_
_entity.id
_entity.type
_entity.pdbx_description
1 polymer ?
#
loop_
_entity_poly.entity_id
_entity_poly.type
_entity_poly.pdbx_seq_one_letter_code
_entity_poly.pdbx_strand_id
1 'polypeptide(L)'
;MICPNCGEKIPDNSLVCPVCSVSVKKQPEPETPVQKEPQTAVAKGPALPMKWHKFLVSFALWVEILFLIIAAFLTVIITALSTDPDTVAYYSEYPGVKAINLIYGISLLGCAVLGGFALYCLLKMKKGAPRFYIWFLVAATSCSVIYQLLEVIILRLPLFSTEVSYYVTSSGGEGVQVRFSSPVFAFIILAVYILLNYIYYRKRKHMFIY
;
A
#
# COMPACT_ATOMS: atom_id res chain seq x y z
N MET A 1 18.21 1.47 -34.84
CA MET A 1 16.85 0.87 -34.98
C MET A 1 15.84 1.42 -33.93
N ILE A 2 14.51 1.28 -34.07
CA ILE A 2 13.51 1.76 -33.07
C ILE A 2 12.99 0.60 -32.21
N CYS A 3 12.90 0.79 -30.89
CA CYS A 3 12.40 -0.23 -29.97
C CYS A 3 10.89 -0.50 -30.20
N PRO A 4 10.46 -1.76 -30.44
CA PRO A 4 9.04 -2.08 -30.65
C PRO A 4 8.18 -1.94 -29.38
N ASN A 5 8.81 -1.79 -28.21
CA ASN A 5 8.11 -1.73 -26.93
C ASN A 5 7.97 -0.30 -26.36
N CYS A 6 8.96 0.57 -26.59
CA CYS A 6 8.95 1.92 -26.02
C CYS A 6 9.18 3.05 -27.03
N GLY A 7 9.38 2.75 -28.32
CA GLY A 7 9.56 3.76 -29.37
C GLY A 7 10.90 4.49 -29.37
N GLU A 8 11.80 4.14 -28.44
CA GLU A 8 13.11 4.80 -28.30
C GLU A 8 14.07 4.39 -29.44
N LYS A 9 14.93 5.33 -29.88
CA LYS A 9 15.99 5.03 -30.87
C LYS A 9 17.13 4.26 -30.19
N ILE A 10 17.40 3.05 -30.71
CA ILE A 10 18.43 2.14 -30.23
C ILE A 10 19.68 2.26 -31.13
N PRO A 11 20.88 2.43 -30.55
CA PRO A 11 22.14 2.41 -31.29
C PRO A 11 22.43 1.02 -31.89
N ASP A 12 22.97 0.97 -33.11
CA ASP A 12 22.98 -0.23 -33.97
C ASP A 12 23.84 -1.41 -33.48
N ASN A 13 24.49 -1.26 -32.32
CA ASN A 13 25.30 -2.30 -31.68
C ASN A 13 24.79 -2.73 -30.29
N SER A 14 23.59 -2.28 -29.85
CA SER A 14 23.00 -2.75 -28.59
C SER A 14 21.92 -3.80 -28.82
N LEU A 15 22.13 -4.98 -28.25
CA LEU A 15 21.17 -6.09 -28.26
C LEU A 15 20.03 -5.90 -27.26
N VAL A 16 20.07 -4.83 -26.46
CA VAL A 16 19.13 -4.54 -25.38
C VAL A 16 18.80 -3.04 -25.40
N CYS A 17 17.51 -2.71 -25.25
CA CYS A 17 17.05 -1.33 -25.12
C CYS A 17 17.45 -0.77 -23.74
N PRO A 18 18.13 0.38 -23.66
CA PRO A 18 18.57 0.95 -22.38
C PRO A 18 17.43 1.47 -21.51
N VAL A 19 16.27 1.78 -22.09
CA VAL A 19 15.12 2.36 -21.38
C VAL A 19 14.17 1.30 -20.84
N CYS A 20 13.89 0.25 -21.63
CA CYS A 20 12.91 -0.79 -21.25
C CYS A 20 13.50 -2.20 -21.09
N SER A 21 14.82 -2.35 -21.27
CA SER A 21 15.57 -3.60 -21.05
C SER A 21 15.15 -4.77 -21.96
N VAL A 22 14.37 -4.50 -23.02
CA VAL A 22 13.94 -5.52 -23.98
C VAL A 22 15.09 -5.83 -24.94
N SER A 23 15.37 -7.12 -25.13
CA SER A 23 16.33 -7.56 -26.13
C SER A 23 15.78 -7.36 -27.54
N VAL A 24 16.53 -6.67 -28.39
CA VAL A 24 16.15 -6.41 -29.76
C VAL A 24 17.07 -7.22 -30.67
N LYS A 25 16.54 -8.29 -31.26
CA LYS A 25 17.32 -9.16 -32.16
C LYS A 25 17.53 -8.44 -33.50
N LYS A 26 18.79 -8.34 -33.94
CA LYS A 26 19.12 -8.07 -35.34
C LYS A 26 18.52 -9.19 -36.19
N GLN A 27 17.73 -8.83 -37.20
CA GLN A 27 17.14 -9.75 -38.15
C GLN A 27 18.24 -10.14 -39.16
N PRO A 28 18.61 -11.42 -39.33
CA PRO A 28 19.60 -11.81 -40.34
C PRO A 28 18.91 -12.19 -41.66
N GLU A 29 19.50 -11.72 -42.75
CA GLU A 29 19.32 -12.16 -44.14
C GLU A 29 19.88 -13.62 -44.33
N PRO A 30 19.46 -14.40 -45.34
CA PRO A 30 19.38 -15.87 -45.25
C PRO A 30 20.61 -16.66 -45.77
N GLU A 31 20.53 -18.00 -45.58
CA GLU A 31 21.42 -19.13 -45.99
C GLU A 31 22.26 -19.69 -44.81
N THR A 32 22.33 -20.98 -44.47
CA THR A 32 22.12 -22.30 -45.12
C THR A 32 21.74 -23.36 -44.04
N PRO A 33 21.31 -24.60 -44.38
CA PRO A 33 20.67 -25.50 -43.43
C PRO A 33 21.69 -26.34 -42.63
N VAL A 34 21.84 -26.04 -41.33
CA VAL A 34 22.45 -26.96 -40.37
C VAL A 34 21.41 -27.41 -39.35
N GLN A 35 21.19 -28.72 -39.38
CA GLN A 35 20.32 -29.53 -38.56
C GLN A 35 20.47 -29.19 -37.07
N LYS A 36 19.41 -28.69 -36.43
CA LYS A 36 19.33 -28.49 -34.98
C LYS A 36 18.47 -29.58 -34.35
N GLU A 37 19.07 -30.26 -33.38
CA GLU A 37 18.37 -31.06 -32.37
C GLU A 37 17.17 -30.31 -31.80
N PRO A 38 16.10 -31.01 -31.37
CA PRO A 38 14.90 -30.40 -30.84
C PRO A 38 15.20 -29.79 -29.47
N GLN A 39 15.71 -28.56 -29.45
CA GLN A 39 15.60 -27.69 -28.29
C GLN A 39 14.11 -27.45 -28.08
N THR A 40 13.54 -28.12 -27.09
CA THR A 40 12.23 -27.83 -26.51
C THR A 40 12.11 -26.34 -26.31
N ALA A 41 11.45 -25.67 -27.26
CA ALA A 41 11.03 -24.30 -27.15
C ALA A 41 10.03 -24.25 -26.01
N VAL A 42 10.51 -23.93 -24.79
CA VAL A 42 9.63 -23.44 -23.74
C VAL A 42 9.03 -22.17 -24.31
N ALA A 43 7.81 -22.28 -24.81
CA ALA A 43 7.04 -21.17 -25.33
C ALA A 43 7.02 -20.07 -24.26
N LYS A 44 7.85 -19.03 -24.44
CA LYS A 44 7.75 -17.79 -23.67
C LYS A 44 6.41 -17.18 -24.09
N GLY A 45 5.38 -17.53 -23.33
CA GLY A 45 4.06 -16.92 -23.45
C GLY A 45 4.20 -15.38 -23.41
N PRO A 46 3.21 -14.66 -23.96
CA PRO A 46 3.24 -13.20 -24.04
C PRO A 46 3.57 -12.59 -22.66
N ALA A 47 4.52 -11.67 -22.63
CA ALA A 47 4.97 -11.01 -21.41
C ALA A 47 3.77 -10.35 -20.70
N LEU A 48 3.45 -10.83 -19.50
CA LEU A 48 2.33 -10.32 -18.71
C LEU A 48 2.51 -8.81 -18.42
N PRO A 49 1.52 -7.94 -18.74
CA PRO A 49 1.67 -6.50 -18.57
C PRO A 49 1.80 -6.11 -17.09
N MET A 50 2.65 -5.11 -16.82
CA MET A 50 3.01 -4.58 -15.49
C MET A 50 2.36 -3.22 -15.16
N LYS A 51 1.25 -2.87 -15.84
CA LYS A 51 0.61 -1.54 -15.70
C LYS A 51 0.24 -1.19 -14.26
N TRP A 52 -0.38 -2.13 -13.53
CA TRP A 52 -0.72 -1.95 -12.11
C TRP A 52 0.51 -1.74 -11.24
N HIS A 53 1.55 -2.55 -11.40
CA HIS A 53 2.81 -2.36 -10.67
C HIS A 53 3.41 -0.97 -10.90
N LYS A 54 3.45 -0.51 -12.17
CA LYS A 54 3.95 0.84 -12.50
C LYS A 54 3.13 1.91 -11.78
N PHE A 55 1.79 1.86 -11.87
CA PHE A 55 0.92 2.79 -11.13
C PHE A 55 1.19 2.75 -9.61
N LEU A 56 1.32 1.54 -9.05
CA LEU A 56 1.49 1.32 -7.63
C LEU A 56 2.80 1.93 -7.10
N VAL A 57 3.94 1.69 -7.78
CA VAL A 57 5.24 2.23 -7.35
C VAL A 57 5.45 3.69 -7.74
N SER A 58 4.75 4.18 -8.77
CA SER A 58 4.83 5.58 -9.18
C SER A 58 3.93 6.49 -8.34
N PHE A 59 2.81 5.99 -7.80
CA PHE A 59 1.81 6.83 -7.14
C PHE A 59 1.23 6.21 -5.87
N ALA A 60 0.54 5.07 -5.98
CA ALA A 60 -0.31 4.58 -4.88
C ALA A 60 0.45 4.34 -3.57
N LEU A 61 1.65 3.76 -3.63
CA LEU A 61 2.49 3.53 -2.43
C LEU A 61 3.00 4.84 -1.82
N TRP A 62 3.29 5.85 -2.63
CA TRP A 62 3.71 7.16 -2.12
C TRP A 62 2.58 7.85 -1.38
N VAL A 63 1.36 7.79 -1.92
CA VAL A 63 0.17 8.32 -1.27
C VAL A 63 -0.11 7.59 0.03
N GLU A 64 0.01 6.26 0.05
CA GLU A 64 -0.15 5.45 1.26
C GLU A 64 0.85 5.87 2.35
N ILE A 65 2.15 5.98 2.00
CA ILE A 65 3.19 6.41 2.94
C ILE A 65 2.90 7.81 3.46
N LEU A 66 2.54 8.75 2.59
CA LEU A 66 2.20 10.11 2.99
C LEU A 66 0.98 10.14 3.92
N PHE A 67 -0.06 9.36 3.61
CA PHE A 67 -1.25 9.24 4.43
C PHE A 67 -0.92 8.68 5.82
N LEU A 68 -0.10 7.63 5.91
CA LEU A 68 0.36 7.08 7.19
C LEU A 68 1.12 8.12 8.02
N ILE A 69 2.00 8.91 7.40
CA ILE A 69 2.74 9.98 8.08
C ILE A 69 1.80 11.07 8.59
N ILE A 70 0.90 11.58 7.74
CA ILE A 70 -0.07 12.62 8.13
C ILE A 70 -0.96 12.11 9.26
N ALA A 71 -1.52 10.89 9.14
CA ALA A 71 -2.36 10.29 10.16
C ALA A 71 -1.61 10.12 11.49
N ALA A 72 -0.34 9.69 11.45
CA ALA A 72 0.49 9.60 12.64
C ALA A 72 0.67 10.95 13.33
N PHE A 73 1.03 11.99 12.57
CA PHE A 73 1.23 13.33 13.13
C PHE A 73 -0.06 13.92 13.69
N LEU A 74 -1.17 13.85 12.96
CA LEU A 74 -2.45 14.35 13.44
C LEU A 74 -2.88 13.65 14.73
N THR A 75 -2.76 12.32 14.78
CA THR A 75 -3.12 11.54 15.96
C THR A 75 -2.27 11.94 17.17
N VAL A 76 -0.95 12.07 17.00
CA VAL A 76 -0.04 12.44 18.10
C VAL A 76 -0.23 13.88 18.53
N ILE A 77 -0.33 14.84 17.60
CA ILE A 77 -0.50 16.27 17.90
C ILE A 77 -1.80 16.50 18.66
N ILE A 78 -2.92 15.95 18.16
CA ILE A 78 -4.23 16.08 18.83
C ILE A 78 -4.16 15.45 20.22
N THR A 79 -3.48 14.32 20.40
CA THR A 79 -3.42 13.62 21.69
C THR A 79 -2.48 14.28 22.70
N ALA A 80 -1.34 14.82 22.24
CA ALA A 80 -0.27 15.31 23.11
C ALA A 80 -0.34 16.82 23.37
N LEU A 81 -0.85 17.61 22.42
CA LEU A 81 -0.75 19.07 22.43
C LEU A 81 -2.11 19.78 22.46
N SER A 82 -3.24 19.07 22.44
CA SER A 82 -4.55 19.72 22.53
C SER A 82 -4.73 20.40 23.89
N THR A 83 -4.96 21.71 23.86
CA THR A 83 -5.42 22.50 25.01
C THR A 83 -6.92 22.76 25.00
N ASP A 84 -7.60 22.25 23.99
CA ASP A 84 -9.05 22.34 23.84
C ASP A 84 -9.76 21.68 25.04
N PRO A 85 -10.66 22.40 25.74
CA PRO A 85 -11.30 21.90 26.95
C PRO A 85 -12.04 20.57 26.75
N ASP A 86 -12.72 20.40 25.62
CA ASP A 86 -13.49 19.19 25.32
C ASP A 86 -12.55 17.99 25.12
N THR A 87 -11.44 18.20 24.41
CA THR A 87 -10.41 17.15 24.21
C THR A 87 -9.72 16.76 25.52
N VAL A 88 -9.46 17.73 26.40
CA VAL A 88 -8.87 17.48 27.73
C VAL A 88 -9.85 16.70 28.61
N ALA A 89 -11.13 17.08 28.62
CA ALA A 89 -12.17 16.36 29.34
C ALA A 89 -12.32 14.92 28.83
N TYR A 90 -12.33 14.73 27.51
CA TYR A 90 -12.40 13.41 26.87
C TYR A 90 -11.27 12.47 27.33
N TYR A 91 -10.01 12.94 27.32
CA TYR A 91 -8.89 12.12 27.79
C TYR A 91 -8.82 11.97 29.31
N SER A 92 -9.45 12.86 30.07
CA SER A 92 -9.60 12.71 31.52
C SER A 92 -10.60 11.61 31.87
N GLU A 93 -11.70 11.52 31.12
CA GLU A 93 -12.73 10.49 31.28
C GLU A 93 -12.26 9.12 30.74
N TYR A 94 -11.58 9.13 29.59
CA TYR A 94 -11.10 7.93 28.91
C TYR A 94 -9.56 7.96 28.74
N PRO A 95 -8.78 7.86 29.83
CA PRO A 95 -7.31 7.92 29.77
C PRO A 95 -6.71 6.78 28.93
N GLY A 96 -7.42 5.65 28.82
CA GLY A 96 -7.05 4.55 27.93
C GLY A 96 -7.00 4.94 26.45
N VAL A 97 -7.90 5.83 25.99
CA VAL A 97 -7.90 6.32 24.61
C VAL A 97 -6.64 7.12 24.31
N LYS A 98 -6.22 7.97 25.25
CA LYS A 98 -4.98 8.75 25.12
C LYS A 98 -3.77 7.85 24.88
N ALA A 99 -3.66 6.76 25.66
CA ALA A 99 -2.57 5.81 25.54
C ALA A 99 -2.56 5.09 24.18
N ILE A 100 -3.73 4.59 23.73
CA ILE A 100 -3.80 3.89 22.44
C ILE A 100 -3.55 4.83 21.25
N ASN A 101 -3.97 6.10 21.30
CA ASN A 101 -3.71 7.07 20.24
C ASN A 101 -2.21 7.30 20.05
N LEU A 102 -1.46 7.44 21.15
CA LEU A 102 -0.01 7.62 21.10
C LEU A 102 0.69 6.38 20.53
N ILE A 103 0.31 5.18 20.99
CA ILE A 103 0.85 3.91 20.48
C ILE A 103 0.53 3.75 18.99
N TYR A 104 -0.70 4.07 18.58
CA TYR A 104 -1.14 3.97 17.20
C TYR A 104 -0.38 4.94 16.30
N GLY A 105 -0.21 6.20 16.73
CA GLY A 105 0.59 7.19 15.99
C GLY A 105 2.03 6.72 15.75
N ILE A 106 2.69 6.16 16.76
CA ILE A 106 4.05 5.59 16.62
C ILE A 106 4.03 4.38 15.68
N SER A 107 3.02 3.52 15.78
CA SER A 107 2.86 2.34 14.92
C SER A 107 2.69 2.73 13.45
N LEU A 108 1.96 3.81 13.17
CA LEU A 108 1.78 4.37 11.82
C LEU A 108 3.10 4.91 11.24
N LEU A 109 3.94 5.57 12.04
CA LEU A 109 5.29 5.96 11.61
C LEU A 109 6.15 4.73 11.26
N GLY A 110 6.09 3.69 12.09
CA GLY A 110 6.75 2.41 11.81
C GLY A 110 6.26 1.79 10.50
N CYS A 111 4.95 1.80 10.25
CA CYS A 111 4.36 1.35 8.99
C CYS A 111 4.82 2.20 7.81
N ALA A 112 4.91 3.53 7.94
CA ALA A 112 5.40 4.41 6.88
C ALA A 112 6.85 4.07 6.47
N VAL A 113 7.72 3.78 7.44
CA VAL A 113 9.10 3.33 7.19
C VAL A 113 9.12 1.99 6.44
N LEU A 114 8.31 1.02 6.90
CA LEU A 114 8.17 -0.27 6.22
C LEU A 114 7.60 -0.13 4.80
N GLY A 115 6.67 0.81 4.59
CA GLY A 115 6.10 1.15 3.30
C GLY A 115 7.16 1.72 2.34
N GLY A 116 8.00 2.62 2.83
CA GLY A 116 9.15 3.14 2.07
C GLY A 116 10.15 2.03 1.70
N PHE A 117 10.42 1.12 2.62
CA PHE A 117 11.26 -0.05 2.34
C PHE A 117 10.61 -1.02 1.34
N ALA A 118 9.29 -1.24 1.43
CA ALA A 118 8.54 -2.06 0.47
C ALA A 118 8.57 -1.44 -0.94
N LEU A 119 8.41 -0.12 -1.02
CA LEU A 119 8.51 0.65 -2.26
C LEU A 119 9.90 0.49 -2.88
N TYR A 120 10.97 0.69 -2.11
CA TYR A 120 12.33 0.47 -2.57
C TYR A 120 12.55 -0.96 -3.11
N CYS A 121 12.09 -1.98 -2.37
CA CYS A 121 12.21 -3.38 -2.80
C CYS A 121 11.44 -3.65 -4.10
N LEU A 122 10.25 -3.06 -4.25
CA LEU A 122 9.42 -3.19 -5.46
C LEU A 122 10.04 -2.47 -6.66
N LEU A 123 10.56 -1.25 -6.47
CA LEU A 123 11.27 -0.49 -7.52
C LEU A 123 12.52 -1.22 -8.02
N LYS A 124 13.25 -1.87 -7.10
CA LYS A 124 14.43 -2.68 -7.45
C LYS A 124 14.09 -4.10 -7.89
N MET A 125 12.81 -4.46 -8.00
CA MET A 125 12.36 -5.78 -8.45
C MET A 125 13.00 -6.94 -7.66
N LYS A 126 13.24 -6.73 -6.36
CA LYS A 126 13.94 -7.71 -5.51
C LYS A 126 13.15 -9.00 -5.33
N LYS A 127 13.84 -10.12 -5.23
CA LYS A 127 13.29 -11.43 -4.91
C LYS A 127 12.57 -11.36 -3.57
N GLY A 128 11.29 -11.71 -3.59
CA GLY A 128 10.44 -11.65 -2.40
C GLY A 128 9.85 -10.27 -2.08
N ALA A 129 10.21 -9.20 -2.81
CA ALA A 129 9.60 -7.87 -2.64
C ALA A 129 8.07 -7.89 -2.67
N PRO A 130 7.39 -8.64 -3.56
CA PRO A 130 5.94 -8.70 -3.54
C PRO A 130 5.39 -9.36 -2.28
N ARG A 131 6.06 -10.40 -1.76
CA ARG A 131 5.63 -11.06 -0.53
C ARG A 131 5.77 -10.12 0.66
N PHE A 132 6.88 -9.38 0.72
CA PHE A 132 7.10 -8.36 1.73
C PHE A 132 6.03 -7.25 1.66
N TYR A 133 5.74 -6.75 0.46
CA TYR A 133 4.68 -5.74 0.27
C TYR A 133 3.30 -6.22 0.76
N ILE A 134 2.91 -7.47 0.47
CA ILE A 134 1.64 -8.02 0.99
C ILE A 134 1.65 -8.09 2.52
N TRP A 135 2.75 -8.53 3.13
CA TRP A 135 2.87 -8.55 4.59
C TRP A 135 2.81 -7.15 5.20
N PHE A 136 3.43 -6.17 4.55
CA PHE A 136 3.32 -4.77 4.94
C PHE A 136 1.85 -4.31 4.92
N LEU A 137 1.10 -4.55 3.83
CA LEU A 137 -0.32 -4.17 3.75
C LEU A 137 -1.15 -4.82 4.87
N VAL A 138 -0.90 -6.11 5.14
CA VAL A 138 -1.57 -6.84 6.22
C VAL A 138 -1.23 -6.22 7.58
N ALA A 139 0.03 -5.90 7.84
CA ALA A 139 0.48 -5.31 9.11
C ALA A 139 -0.13 -3.91 9.32
N ALA A 140 -0.06 -3.04 8.31
CA ALA A 140 -0.63 -1.69 8.38
C ALA A 140 -2.16 -1.74 8.62
N THR A 141 -2.87 -2.58 7.87
CA THR A 141 -4.32 -2.78 8.05
C THR A 141 -4.64 -3.34 9.43
N SER A 142 -3.84 -4.29 9.93
CA SER A 142 -4.05 -4.88 11.25
C SER A 142 -3.89 -3.83 12.36
N CYS A 143 -2.91 -2.92 12.25
CA CYS A 143 -2.75 -1.83 13.20
C CYS A 143 -4.02 -0.96 13.26
N SER A 144 -4.57 -0.58 12.12
CA SER A 144 -5.81 0.22 12.05
C SER A 144 -7.02 -0.53 12.60
N VAL A 145 -7.16 -1.83 12.31
CA VAL A 145 -8.25 -2.67 12.86
C VAL A 145 -8.15 -2.78 14.37
N ILE A 146 -6.95 -3.07 14.90
CA ILE A 146 -6.72 -3.19 16.36
C ILE A 146 -7.03 -1.85 17.04
N TYR A 147 -6.55 -0.74 16.50
CA TYR A 147 -6.83 0.59 17.04
C TYR A 147 -8.35 0.84 17.18
N GLN A 148 -9.11 0.58 16.11
CA GLN A 148 -10.56 0.78 16.13
C GLN A 148 -11.28 -0.19 17.07
N LEU A 149 -10.84 -1.44 17.16
CA LEU A 149 -11.39 -2.40 18.11
C LEU A 149 -11.15 -1.94 19.56
N LEU A 150 -9.96 -1.44 19.87
CA LEU A 150 -9.63 -0.91 21.20
C LEU A 150 -10.47 0.33 21.53
N GLU A 151 -10.64 1.25 20.59
CA GLU A 151 -11.47 2.45 20.76
C GLU A 151 -12.93 2.07 21.05
N VAL A 152 -13.51 1.15 20.26
CA VAL A 152 -14.86 0.64 20.46
C VAL A 152 -15.03 -0.03 21.84
N ILE A 153 -14.04 -0.82 22.29
CA ILE A 153 -14.07 -1.47 23.60
C ILE A 153 -14.00 -0.45 24.74
N ILE A 154 -13.08 0.51 24.67
CA ILE A 154 -12.85 1.50 25.73
C ILE A 154 -14.05 2.42 25.87
N LEU A 155 -14.57 2.92 24.75
CA LEU A 155 -15.71 3.83 24.70
C LEU A 155 -17.05 3.10 24.85
N ARG A 156 -17.06 1.76 24.80
CA ARG A 156 -18.27 0.91 24.85
C ARG A 156 -19.25 1.19 23.72
N LEU A 157 -18.72 1.44 22.52
CA LEU A 157 -19.53 1.70 21.34
C LEU A 157 -20.04 0.39 20.71
N PRO A 158 -21.15 0.43 19.95
CA PRO A 158 -21.53 -0.69 19.10
C PRO A 158 -20.54 -0.88 17.94
N LEU A 159 -20.03 -2.09 17.75
CA LEU A 159 -19.10 -2.46 16.66
C LEU A 159 -19.67 -2.25 15.24
N PHE A 160 -20.99 -2.40 15.08
CA PHE A 160 -21.67 -2.48 13.77
C PHE A 160 -22.77 -1.44 13.59
N SER A 161 -22.66 -0.28 14.24
CA SER A 161 -23.55 0.84 13.95
C SER A 161 -23.09 1.54 12.66
N THR A 162 -24.01 1.76 11.72
CA THR A 162 -23.74 2.53 10.49
C THR A 162 -23.44 3.99 10.82
N GLU A 163 -24.01 4.50 11.90
CA GLU A 163 -23.75 5.81 12.47
C GLU A 163 -23.94 5.72 13.98
N VAL A 164 -23.00 6.26 14.76
CA VAL A 164 -23.33 6.65 16.13
C VAL A 164 -23.26 8.15 16.25
N SER A 165 -24.39 8.73 16.64
CA SER A 165 -24.54 10.13 16.93
C SER A 165 -24.67 10.27 18.44
N TYR A 166 -23.69 10.89 19.08
CA TYR A 166 -23.78 11.25 20.49
C TYR A 166 -23.96 12.76 20.59
N TYR A 167 -24.87 13.18 21.46
CA TYR A 167 -25.02 14.58 21.82
C TYR A 167 -24.05 14.87 22.96
N VAL A 168 -23.01 15.64 22.70
CA VAL A 168 -22.18 16.23 23.76
C VAL A 168 -22.85 17.54 24.15
N THR A 169 -23.45 17.59 25.34
CA THR A 169 -23.98 18.84 25.88
C THR A 169 -22.80 19.68 26.35
N SER A 170 -22.47 20.73 25.61
CA SER A 170 -21.51 21.73 26.08
C SER A 170 -22.08 22.45 27.30
N SER A 171 -21.22 23.03 28.15
CA SER A 171 -21.64 23.84 29.31
C SER A 171 -22.54 25.04 28.96
N GLY A 172 -22.65 25.39 27.67
CA GLY A 172 -23.54 26.43 27.14
C GLY A 172 -24.95 25.97 26.74
N GLY A 173 -25.28 24.67 26.89
CA GLY A 173 -26.62 24.14 26.60
C GLY A 173 -26.88 23.77 25.13
N GLU A 174 -25.98 24.11 24.21
CA GLU A 174 -26.04 23.62 22.83
C GLU A 174 -25.39 22.24 22.74
N GLY A 175 -26.18 21.25 22.34
CA GLY A 175 -25.71 19.87 22.12
C GLY A 175 -25.02 19.74 20.77
N VAL A 176 -23.74 19.37 20.77
CA VAL A 176 -22.98 19.07 19.56
C VAL A 176 -23.21 17.60 19.19
N GLN A 177 -23.66 17.35 17.96
CA GLN A 177 -23.80 16.01 17.40
C GLN A 177 -22.44 15.51 16.91
N VAL A 178 -21.85 14.57 17.63
CA VAL A 178 -20.62 13.89 17.19
C VAL A 178 -21.02 12.62 16.45
N ARG A 179 -20.82 12.62 15.13
CA ARG A 179 -21.18 11.51 14.23
C ARG A 179 -19.94 10.68 13.90
N PHE A 180 -19.94 9.42 14.33
CA PHE A 180 -18.91 8.45 14.00
C PHE A 180 -19.35 7.62 12.79
N SER A 181 -18.55 7.60 11.73
CA SER A 181 -18.79 6.75 10.55
C SER A 181 -18.30 5.33 10.81
N SER A 182 -19.13 4.33 10.49
CA SER A 182 -18.79 2.93 10.67
C SER A 182 -17.58 2.52 9.81
N PRO A 183 -16.54 1.90 10.39
CA PRO A 183 -15.38 1.47 9.61
C PRO A 183 -15.58 0.15 8.86
N VAL A 184 -16.72 -0.53 9.05
CA VAL A 184 -16.98 -1.88 8.52
C VAL A 184 -16.76 -1.96 7.00
N PHE A 185 -17.22 -0.95 6.26
CA PHE A 185 -17.03 -0.89 4.81
C PHE A 185 -15.55 -0.74 4.42
N ALA A 186 -14.76 0.00 5.20
CA ALA A 186 -13.34 0.19 4.94
C ALA A 186 -12.57 -1.14 5.06
N PHE A 187 -12.93 -2.00 6.03
CA PHE A 187 -12.29 -3.32 6.19
C PHE A 187 -12.50 -4.24 5.00
N ILE A 188 -13.71 -4.25 4.42
CA ILE A 188 -14.00 -5.05 3.22
C ILE A 188 -13.16 -4.56 2.05
N ILE A 189 -13.10 -3.24 1.83
CA ILE A 189 -12.31 -2.64 0.77
C ILE A 189 -10.82 -2.99 0.92
N LEU A 190 -10.27 -2.88 2.13
CA LEU A 190 -8.87 -3.21 2.42
C LEU A 190 -8.58 -4.71 2.21
N ALA A 191 -9.48 -5.60 2.66
CA ALA A 191 -9.33 -7.04 2.44
C ALA A 191 -9.32 -7.39 0.95
N VAL A 192 -10.23 -6.80 0.17
CA VAL A 192 -10.27 -6.97 -1.30
C VAL A 192 -9.01 -6.42 -1.94
N TYR A 193 -8.53 -5.24 -1.52
CA TYR A 193 -7.31 -4.63 -2.02
C TYR A 193 -6.07 -5.52 -1.80
N ILE A 194 -5.94 -6.09 -0.60
CA ILE A 194 -4.85 -7.04 -0.27
C ILE A 194 -4.96 -8.29 -1.14
N LEU A 195 -6.15 -8.87 -1.27
CA LEU A 195 -6.39 -10.07 -2.06
C LEU A 195 -6.05 -9.86 -3.54
N LEU A 196 -6.47 -8.74 -4.12
CA LEU A 196 -6.18 -8.40 -5.51
C LEU A 196 -4.68 -8.22 -5.74
N ASN A 197 -3.98 -7.53 -4.84
CA ASN A 197 -2.53 -7.40 -4.91
C ASN A 197 -1.82 -8.75 -4.77
N TYR A 198 -2.28 -9.61 -3.85
CA TYR A 198 -1.75 -10.95 -3.68
C TYR A 198 -1.89 -11.78 -4.96
N ILE A 199 -3.09 -11.81 -5.55
CA ILE A 199 -3.35 -12.52 -6.81
C ILE A 199 -2.50 -11.93 -7.95
N TYR A 200 -2.43 -10.60 -8.04
CA TYR A 200 -1.66 -9.89 -9.06
C TYR A 200 -0.17 -10.29 -9.05
N TYR A 201 0.44 -10.25 -7.87
CA TYR A 201 1.87 -10.54 -7.71
C TYR A 201 2.19 -12.02 -7.71
N ARG A 202 1.27 -12.89 -7.26
CA ARG A 202 1.42 -14.34 -7.39
C ARG A 202 1.59 -14.75 -8.85
N LYS A 203 0.81 -14.17 -9.76
CA LYS A 203 0.92 -14.40 -11.21
C LYS A 203 2.23 -13.90 -11.82
N ARG A 204 2.93 -12.97 -11.15
CA ARG A 204 4.11 -12.26 -11.67
C ARG A 204 5.38 -12.47 -10.84
N LYS A 205 5.36 -13.43 -9.91
CA LYS A 205 6.47 -13.73 -9.00
C LYS A 205 7.79 -13.98 -9.74
N HIS A 206 7.72 -14.59 -10.92
CA HIS A 206 8.88 -14.90 -11.76
C HIS A 206 9.60 -13.66 -12.33
N MET A 207 9.02 -12.46 -12.26
CA MET A 207 9.66 -11.22 -12.69
C MET A 207 10.59 -10.62 -11.62
N PHE A 208 10.49 -11.07 -10.37
CA PHE A 208 11.24 -10.55 -9.23
C PHE A 208 12.43 -11.46 -8.92
N ILE A 209 13.58 -11.15 -9.53
CA ILE A 209 14.76 -12.03 -9.57
C ILE A 209 16.03 -11.46 -8.93
N TYR A 210 16.05 -10.16 -8.58
CA TYR A 210 17.23 -9.46 -8.05
C TYR A 210 17.41 -9.57 -6.55
#